data_AF-A0A7L1EUZ1-F1
#
_entry.id   AF-A0A7L1EUZ1-F1
#
_cell.length_a   1.000
_cell.length_b   1.000
_cell.length_c   1.000
_cell.angle_alpha   90.00
_cell.angle_beta   90.00
_cell.angle_gamma   90.00
#
_symmetry.space_group_name_H-M   'P 1'
#
loop_
_entity.id
_entity.type
_entity.pdbx_description
1 polymer ?
#
loop_
_entity_poly.entity_id
_entity_poly.type
_entity_poly.pdbx_seq_one_letter_code
_entity_poly.pdbx_strand_id
1 'polypeptide(L)' 'KAKTREMLRQDQEELDKEIDNLRKELRVKVNRLYEAQGKPELKGFNLNPMSAEEMKLINRILEG' A
#
# COMPACT_ATOMS: atom_id res chain seq x y z
N LYS A 1 -29.86 9.89 10.88
CA LYS A 1 -28.61 10.52 10.37
C LYS A 1 -27.35 9.72 10.70
N ALA A 2 -27.22 9.12 11.89
CA ALA A 2 -26.04 8.30 12.25
C ALA A 2 -25.89 7.02 11.40
N LYS A 3 -26.98 6.27 11.21
CA LYS A 3 -27.00 5.03 10.40
C LYS A 3 -26.48 5.21 8.97
N THR A 4 -26.81 6.33 8.32
CA THR A 4 -26.32 6.64 6.97
C THR A 4 -24.81 6.90 6.93
N ARG A 5 -24.26 7.56 7.96
CA ARG A 5 -22.81 7.81 8.04
C ARG A 5 -22.04 6.52 8.31
N GLU A 6 -22.61 5.61 9.08
CA GLU A 6 -21.99 4.32 9.39
C GLU A 6 -21.96 3.40 8.17
N MET A 7 -23.07 3.32 7.41
CA MET A 7 -23.09 2.59 6.13
C MET A 7 -22.04 3.15 5.15
N LEU A 8 -21.99 4.48 4.96
CA LEU A 8 -20.99 5.10 4.08
C LEU A 8 -19.54 4.82 4.52
N ARG A 9 -19.29 4.73 5.83
CA ARG A 9 -17.95 4.39 6.35
C ARG A 9 -17.59 2.94 6.04
N GLN A 10 -18.53 2.02 6.25
CA GLN A 10 -18.32 0.61 5.94
C GLN A 10 -18.08 0.40 4.44
N ASP A 11 -18.87 1.04 3.60
CA ASP A 11 -18.69 1.00 2.14
C ASP A 11 -17.30 1.54 1.74
N GLN A 12 -16.85 2.64 2.36
CA GLN A 12 -15.52 3.17 2.09
C GLN A 12 -14.40 2.21 2.53
N GLU A 13 -14.54 1.57 3.70
CA GLU A 13 -13.57 0.58 4.19
C GLU A 13 -13.53 -0.68 3.31
N GLU A 14 -14.66 -1.09 2.73
CA GLU A 14 -14.71 -2.20 1.77
C GLU A 14 -14.06 -1.83 0.43
N LEU A 15 -14.39 -0.66 -0.12
CA LEU A 15 -13.76 -0.15 -1.34
C LEU A 15 -12.24 -0.03 -1.21
N ASP A 16 -11.75 0.49 -0.08
CA ASP A 16 -10.32 0.62 0.16
C ASP A 16 -9.62 -0.76 0.20
N LYS A 17 -10.25 -1.77 0.81
CA LYS A 17 -9.74 -3.14 0.81
C LYS A 17 -9.69 -3.74 -0.60
N GLU A 18 -10.74 -3.53 -1.39
CA GLU A 18 -10.79 -4.04 -2.78
C GLU A 18 -9.73 -3.37 -3.65
N ILE A 19 -9.55 -2.05 -3.53
CA ILE A 19 -8.51 -1.29 -4.23
C ILE A 19 -7.12 -1.86 -3.86
N ASP A 20 -6.86 -2.09 -2.58
CA ASP A 20 -5.59 -2.63 -2.13
C ASP A 20 -5.34 -4.06 -2.62
N ASN A 21 -6.37 -4.90 -2.64
CA ASN A 21 -6.27 -6.25 -3.19
C ASN A 21 -5.97 -6.21 -4.69
N LEU A 22 -6.68 -5.37 -5.46
CA LEU A 22 -6.45 -5.22 -6.89
C LEU A 22 -5.02 -4.72 -7.19
N ARG A 23 -4.53 -3.76 -6.40
CA ARG A 23 -3.15 -3.25 -6.51
C ARG A 23 -2.12 -4.34 -6.21
N LYS A 24 -2.32 -5.17 -5.18
CA LYS A 24 -1.44 -6.30 -4.86
C LYS A 24 -1.37 -7.31 -5.99
N GLU A 25 -2.51 -7.70 -6.56
CA GLU A 25 -2.55 -8.63 -7.68
C GLU A 25 -1.87 -8.07 -8.93
N LEU A 26 -2.16 -6.81 -9.27
CA LEU A 26 -1.55 -6.16 -10.43
C LEU A 26 -0.03 -6.06 -10.27
N ARG A 27 0.44 -5.74 -9.06
CA ARG A 27 1.87 -5.68 -8.74
C ARG A 27 2.58 -7.01 -8.96
N VAL A 28 1.99 -8.14 -8.55
CA VAL A 28 2.56 -9.47 -8.83
C VAL A 28 2.65 -9.73 -10.33
N LYS A 29 1.62 -9.38 -11.09
CA LYS A 29 1.59 -9.56 -12.56
C LYS A 29 2.64 -8.69 -13.25
N VAL A 30 2.79 -7.44 -12.83
CA VAL A 30 3.79 -6.50 -13.36
C VAL A 30 5.21 -6.95 -13.04
N ASN A 31 5.47 -7.43 -11.82
CA ASN A 31 6.80 -7.93 -11.44
C ASN A 31 7.20 -9.15 -12.30
N ARG A 32 6.31 -10.13 -12.45
CA ARG A 32 6.55 -11.29 -13.34
C ARG A 32 6.81 -10.87 -14.79
N LEU A 33 6.12 -9.83 -15.27
CA LEU A 33 6.33 -9.29 -16.61
C LEU A 33 7.72 -8.64 -16.73
N TYR A 34 8.17 -7.88 -15.73
CA TYR A 34 9.50 -7.27 -15.73
C TYR A 34 10.63 -8.27 -15.62
N GLU A 35 10.47 -9.31 -14.79
CA GLU A 35 11.38 -10.45 -14.74
C GLU A 35 11.50 -11.10 -16.12
N ALA A 36 10.37 -11.38 -16.79
CA ALA A 36 10.35 -11.96 -18.13
C ALA A 36 10.95 -11.03 -19.20
N GLN A 37 10.90 -9.71 -19.00
CA GLN A 37 11.51 -8.71 -19.88
C GLN A 37 12.99 -8.45 -19.57
N GLY A 38 13.56 -9.07 -18.53
CA GLY A 38 14.94 -8.82 -18.09
C GLY A 38 15.18 -7.40 -17.59
N LYS A 39 14.12 -6.68 -17.19
CA LYS A 39 14.24 -5.34 -16.62
C LYS A 39 14.58 -5.43 -15.12
N PRO A 40 15.44 -4.53 -14.61
CA PRO A 40 15.70 -4.48 -13.17
C PRO A 40 14.40 -4.19 -12.43
N GLU A 41 14.19 -4.84 -11.28
CA GLU A 41 13.02 -4.57 -10.42
C GLU A 41 12.94 -3.07 -10.10
N LEU A 42 11.73 -2.51 -10.17
CA LEU A 42 11.51 -1.11 -9.82
C LEU A 42 11.75 -0.91 -8.32
N LYS A 43 12.91 -0.34 -7.99
CA LYS A 43 13.22 0.10 -6.62
C LYS A 43 12.12 1.04 -6.12
N GLY A 44 11.57 0.76 -4.95
CA GLY A 44 10.54 1.59 -4.33
C GLY A 44 9.10 1.34 -4.81
N PHE A 45 8.87 0.66 -5.94
CA PHE A 45 7.52 0.23 -6.36
C PHE A 45 6.87 -0.71 -5.35
N ASN A 46 7.73 -1.39 -4.58
CA ASN A 46 7.34 -2.35 -3.57
C ASN A 46 7.11 -1.75 -2.17
N LEU A 47 7.37 -0.46 -1.96
CA LEU A 47 7.36 0.19 -0.66
C LEU A 47 6.10 1.04 -0.48
N ASN A 48 5.41 0.86 0.64
CA ASN A 48 4.41 1.82 1.08
C ASN A 48 5.14 3.04 1.64
N PRO A 49 4.62 4.26 1.43
CA PRO A 49 5.15 5.44 2.10
C PRO A 49 5.08 5.22 3.61
N MET A 50 6.20 5.38 4.31
CA MET A 50 6.24 5.29 5.76
C MET A 50 5.36 6.36 6.38
N SER A 51 4.61 5.97 7.40
CA SER A 51 3.84 6.90 8.23
C SER A 51 4.77 7.82 9.02
N ALA A 52 4.24 8.97 9.46
CA ALA A 52 4.98 9.91 10.30
C ALA A 52 5.44 9.29 11.63
N GLU A 53 4.72 8.28 12.13
CA GLU A 53 5.10 7.53 13.33
C GLU A 53 6.26 6.56 13.05
N GLU A 54 6.19 5.82 11.94
CA GLU A 54 7.27 4.93 11.51
C GLU A 54 8.57 5.71 11.23
N MET A 55 8.48 6.91 10.63
CA MET A 55 9.64 7.77 10.42
C MET A 55 10.25 8.27 11.73
N LYS A 56 9.43 8.68 12.70
CA LYS A 56 9.91 9.11 14.03
C LYS A 56 10.61 7.97 14.77
N LEU A 57 10.10 6.74 14.65
CA LEU A 57 10.71 5.57 15.26
C LEU A 57 12.09 5.27 14.66
N ILE A 58 12.22 5.32 13.34
CA ILE A 58 13.52 5.12 12.67
C ILE A 58 14.52 6.21 13.05
N ASN A 59 14.12 7.49 13.08
CA ASN A 59 15.02 8.57 13.50
C ASN A 59 15.53 8.36 14.94
N ARG A 60 14.67 7.91 15.86
CA ARG A 60 15.09 7.61 17.23
C ARG A 60 16.08 6.44 17.31
N ILE A 61 15.97 5.44 16.44
CA ILE A 61 16.90 4.29 16.40
C ILE A 61 18.24 4.68 15.75
N LEU A 62 18.23 5.59 14.77
CA LEU A 62 19.43 6.04 14.07
C LEU A 62 20.22 7.11 14.84
N GLU A 63 19.56 7.88 15.71
CA GLU A 63 20.17 8.90 16.58
C GLU A 63 20.59 8.36 17.97
N GLY A 64 20.30 7.10 18.28
CA GLY A 64 20.71 6.40 19.52
C GLY A 64 21.96 5.56 19.33
#